data_AF-A0A8C7GZW9-F1
#
_entry.id   AF-A0A8C7GZW9-F1
#
_cell.length_a   1.000
_cell.length_b   1.000
_cell.length_c   1.000
_cell.angle_alpha   90.00
_cell.angle_beta   90.00
_cell.angle_gamma   90.00
#
_symmetry.space_group_name_H-M   'P 1'
#
loop_
_entity.id
_entity.type
_entity.pdbx_description
1 polymer ?
#
loop_
_entity_poly.entity_id
_entity_poly.type
_entity_poly.pdbx_seq_one_letter_code
_entity_poly.pdbx_strand_id
1 'polypeptide(L)'
;VPPSISSLVVKFRRTGESTRSEDDCLGRDQEVQIDGRQAYMESVALHDGALVPREFANPTDDTFMVEDAVEAIGFGKFQWKLSILTGLSWMADAMEMMILSILAPQLHCEWRLPSLWVALLTSAVFIGMMISSSIWGNISDKYGRKTGLKMSVAWTMFYGVLSAFAPVYGWILFLRALVGFGIGGAPQSVTLYAEFLPMRSRATCILLIEIFWALGTVFEVLLAILVMPTLGWRWLLGLSTIPLFIFAILSFWLPESARYDVLTGNQEKALTTLKRIAKENGVPMPLGKLIAARQEDRGKFQDLFSPHFRWTTILLWFIWFSNAFAYYGLVLLTTELFQEGGACGGSKREPRCSLECKYLTSDDYKDLLWTTLSEFPGLLVTLWAIDRLGRRKTMALCFFVFSLCLVPLYACVGRTWLTVLIFIARAFIAGGFQAAYVYTPEVYPTATRALGLGTSSGMARVGALITPFVAQVMLESSVYLTLSVYSICCLLAAIASCALPIETTGRGLQESSHREWGQEMMGRAPANSSGGIPHSDSGSQEDGAHARGW
;
A
#
# COMPACT_ATOMS: atom_id res chain seq x y z
N VAL A 1 -0.95 21.42 46.45
CA VAL A 1 -0.33 20.52 45.46
C VAL A 1 -0.74 19.11 45.86
N PRO A 2 -1.38 18.30 45.01
CA PRO A 2 -1.24 18.22 43.54
C PRO A 2 -2.44 18.80 42.76
N PRO A 3 -2.31 19.06 41.45
CA PRO A 3 -3.42 19.46 40.60
C PRO A 3 -4.21 18.25 40.09
N SER A 4 -5.52 18.40 40.06
CA SER A 4 -6.50 17.48 39.47
C SER A 4 -6.29 17.38 37.96
N ILE A 5 -6.23 16.14 37.47
CA ILE A 5 -6.23 15.78 36.05
C ILE A 5 -7.52 16.33 35.42
N SER A 6 -7.39 17.32 34.55
CA SER A 6 -8.47 17.77 33.67
C SER A 6 -8.71 16.69 32.62
N SER A 7 -9.79 15.93 32.77
CA SER A 7 -10.32 15.07 31.72
C SER A 7 -10.82 15.95 30.58
N LEU A 8 -10.08 16.01 29.47
CA LEU A 8 -10.53 16.65 28.25
C LEU A 8 -11.69 15.81 27.68
N VAL A 9 -12.92 16.25 27.90
CA VAL A 9 -14.13 15.64 27.33
C VAL A 9 -14.31 16.21 25.92
N VAL A 10 -13.98 15.41 24.90
CA VAL A 10 -14.28 15.75 23.50
C VAL A 10 -15.69 15.27 23.20
N LYS A 11 -16.62 16.22 23.07
CA LYS A 11 -18.01 15.96 22.68
C LYS A 11 -18.15 16.16 21.17
N PHE A 12 -18.64 15.15 20.45
CA PHE A 12 -18.80 15.22 18.99
C PHE A 12 -20.13 15.88 18.64
N ARG A 13 -20.10 16.89 17.77
CA ARG A 13 -21.28 17.48 17.11
C ARG A 13 -21.41 16.88 15.72
N ARG A 14 -22.65 16.60 15.32
CA ARG A 14 -23.08 15.99 14.05
C ARG A 14 -22.32 16.57 12.83
N THR A 15 -21.60 15.73 12.09
CA THR A 15 -21.12 16.05 10.74
C THR A 15 -22.23 15.76 9.73
N GLY A 16 -22.85 16.83 9.28
CA GLY A 16 -23.80 16.88 8.18
C GLY A 16 -24.04 18.36 7.90
N GLU A 17 -23.59 18.82 6.74
CA GLU A 17 -23.56 20.20 6.23
C GLU A 17 -22.37 21.06 6.70
N SER A 18 -21.33 21.05 5.87
CA SER A 18 -20.28 22.07 5.84
C SER A 18 -20.69 23.17 4.85
N THR A 19 -21.20 24.29 5.36
CA THR A 19 -21.00 25.60 4.71
C THR A 19 -20.05 26.39 5.60
N ARG A 20 -18.78 26.43 5.22
CA ARG A 20 -17.77 27.29 5.83
C ARG A 20 -17.80 28.60 5.03
N SER A 21 -18.46 29.63 5.58
CA SER A 21 -18.38 30.99 5.04
C SER A 21 -17.02 31.57 5.41
N GLU A 22 -16.25 31.99 4.40
CA GLU A 22 -15.09 32.85 4.52
C GLU A 22 -15.59 34.26 4.85
N ASP A 23 -15.60 34.64 6.14
CA ASP A 23 -15.60 36.03 6.60
C ASP A 23 -15.49 36.05 8.13
N ASP A 24 -14.34 35.60 8.66
CA ASP A 24 -14.00 35.82 10.07
C ASP A 24 -12.48 35.87 10.25
N CYS A 25 -11.89 36.87 9.59
CA CYS A 25 -10.59 37.41 9.94
C CYS A 25 -10.77 38.91 10.17
N LEU A 26 -10.78 39.32 11.45
CA LEU A 26 -10.32 40.60 12.04
C LEU A 26 -11.25 41.02 13.17
N GLY A 27 -10.69 41.09 14.37
CA GLY A 27 -11.44 41.33 15.61
C GLY A 27 -12.04 42.73 15.74
N ARG A 28 -13.12 42.81 16.51
CA ARG A 28 -13.41 43.91 17.43
C ARG A 28 -14.51 43.52 18.42
N ASP A 29 -14.31 43.93 19.66
CA ASP A 29 -15.28 43.89 20.76
C ASP A 29 -16.64 44.47 20.34
N GLN A 30 -17.73 43.74 20.60
CA GLN A 30 -19.05 44.34 20.73
C GLN A 30 -19.89 43.58 21.76
N GLU A 31 -20.07 44.24 22.91
CA GLU A 31 -21.13 43.97 23.87
C GLU A 31 -22.48 44.02 23.16
N VAL A 32 -23.30 42.97 23.29
CA VAL A 32 -24.71 43.00 22.90
C VAL A 32 -25.55 43.19 24.16
N GLN A 33 -26.04 44.42 24.28
CA GLN A 33 -27.04 44.88 25.24
C GLN A 33 -28.38 44.16 24.97
N ILE A 34 -28.92 43.50 25.99
CA ILE A 34 -30.23 42.83 25.96
C ILE A 34 -31.30 43.88 26.22
N ASP A 35 -32.27 44.05 25.30
CA ASP A 35 -33.51 44.78 25.58
C ASP A 35 -34.76 43.96 25.24
N GLY A 36 -35.55 43.67 26.28
CA GLY A 36 -37.01 43.57 26.25
C GLY A 36 -37.71 42.56 25.34
N ARG A 37 -37.65 41.24 25.66
CA ARG A 37 -38.82 40.33 25.51
C ARG A 37 -38.58 39.03 26.30
N GLN A 38 -39.30 38.86 27.41
CA GLN A 38 -39.37 37.60 28.16
C GLN A 38 -39.99 36.50 27.29
N ALA A 39 -39.16 35.67 26.68
CA ALA A 39 -39.58 34.34 26.23
C ALA A 39 -39.57 33.42 27.45
N TYR A 40 -40.77 33.02 27.90
CA TYR A 40 -40.91 31.99 28.94
C TYR A 40 -40.23 30.70 28.46
N MET A 41 -39.12 30.31 29.10
CA MET A 41 -38.52 28.99 28.91
C MET A 41 -39.45 27.94 29.51
N GLU A 42 -40.12 27.16 28.67
CA GLU A 42 -40.80 25.94 29.11
C GLU A 42 -39.77 24.96 29.70
N SER A 43 -39.98 24.57 30.95
CA SER A 43 -39.16 23.59 31.67
C SER A 43 -39.87 22.24 31.68
N VAL A 44 -39.11 21.16 31.53
CA VAL A 44 -39.62 19.78 31.57
C VAL A 44 -39.07 19.10 32.82
N ALA A 45 -39.93 18.43 33.58
CA ALA A 45 -39.55 17.68 34.76
C ALA A 45 -39.03 16.28 34.36
N LEU A 46 -37.81 15.94 34.79
CA LEU A 46 -37.27 14.58 34.68
C LEU A 46 -37.93 13.64 35.70
N HIS A 47 -37.74 12.33 35.53
CA HIS A 47 -38.34 11.30 36.39
C HIS A 47 -37.98 11.43 37.89
N ASP A 48 -36.87 12.11 38.20
CA ASP A 48 -36.36 12.41 39.55
C ASP A 48 -36.74 13.83 40.05
N GLY A 49 -37.68 14.52 39.37
CA GLY A 49 -38.25 15.80 39.82
C GLY A 49 -37.40 17.04 39.55
N ALA A 50 -36.24 16.92 38.91
CA ALA A 50 -35.43 18.07 38.49
C ALA A 50 -36.03 18.76 37.25
N LEU A 51 -36.19 20.08 37.32
CA LEU A 51 -36.66 20.94 36.21
C LEU A 51 -35.45 21.41 35.38
N VAL A 52 -35.44 21.06 34.10
CA VAL A 52 -34.36 21.44 33.17
C VAL A 52 -34.97 22.14 31.95
N PRO A 53 -34.34 23.20 31.40
CA PRO A 53 -34.81 23.83 30.18
C PRO A 53 -34.85 22.83 29.01
N ARG A 54 -35.87 22.93 28.15
CA ARG A 54 -36.18 21.95 27.08
C ARG A 54 -35.00 21.63 26.13
N GLU A 55 -34.05 22.55 25.97
CA GLU A 55 -32.82 22.35 25.18
C GLU A 55 -31.83 21.35 25.81
N PHE A 56 -31.85 21.18 27.13
CA PHE A 56 -31.01 20.23 27.88
C PHE A 56 -31.73 18.90 28.15
N ALA A 57 -33.04 18.84 27.96
CA ALA A 57 -33.87 17.65 28.17
C ALA A 57 -33.92 16.71 26.96
N ASN A 58 -33.14 16.98 25.91
CA ASN A 58 -33.00 16.03 24.81
C ASN A 58 -31.93 15.00 25.21
N PRO A 59 -32.28 13.71 25.42
CA PRO A 59 -31.28 12.69 25.66
C PRO A 59 -30.39 12.63 24.41
N THR A 60 -29.19 13.17 24.51
CA THR A 60 -28.18 13.18 23.47
C THR A 60 -27.81 11.74 23.11
N ASP A 61 -28.34 11.24 21.98
CA ASP A 61 -27.76 10.11 21.25
C ASP A 61 -26.42 10.57 20.66
N ASP A 62 -25.40 10.73 21.51
CA ASP A 62 -24.03 10.85 21.05
C ASP A 62 -23.68 9.51 20.39
N THR A 63 -23.37 9.52 19.10
CA THR A 63 -23.04 8.31 18.31
C THR A 63 -21.73 8.54 17.58
N PHE A 64 -20.87 7.53 17.51
CA PHE A 64 -19.58 7.63 16.83
C PHE A 64 -19.32 6.41 15.95
N MET A 65 -18.52 6.57 14.89
CA MET A 65 -18.08 5.47 14.02
C MET A 65 -16.70 4.94 14.45
N VAL A 66 -16.29 3.80 13.89
CA VAL A 66 -14.97 3.22 14.17
C VAL A 66 -13.86 4.19 13.77
N GLU A 67 -14.01 4.83 12.63
CA GLU A 67 -13.08 5.83 12.10
C GLU A 67 -12.93 7.02 13.05
N ASP A 68 -14.04 7.57 13.56
CA ASP A 68 -14.05 8.67 14.53
C ASP A 68 -13.35 8.27 15.84
N ALA A 69 -13.57 7.02 16.29
CA ALA A 69 -12.94 6.51 17.50
C ALA A 69 -11.43 6.34 17.34
N VAL A 70 -10.97 5.81 16.19
CA VAL A 70 -9.54 5.67 15.89
C VAL A 70 -8.87 7.05 15.78
N GLU A 71 -9.55 8.04 15.19
CA GLU A 71 -9.04 9.41 15.11
C GLU A 71 -8.96 10.06 16.50
N ALA A 72 -9.98 9.91 17.34
CA ALA A 72 -10.01 10.43 18.71
C ALA A 72 -8.95 9.80 19.63
N ILE A 73 -8.74 8.48 19.50
CA ILE A 73 -7.72 7.76 20.28
C ILE A 73 -6.29 8.13 19.80
N GLY A 74 -6.14 8.45 18.52
CA GLY A 74 -4.89 8.87 17.93
C GLY A 74 -3.82 7.77 17.85
N PHE A 75 -2.63 8.16 17.38
CA PHE A 75 -1.49 7.26 17.23
C PHE A 75 -0.70 7.15 18.54
N GLY A 76 -0.42 5.92 19.00
CA GLY A 76 0.28 5.67 20.25
C GLY A 76 1.02 4.34 20.29
N LYS A 77 1.22 3.81 21.51
CA LYS A 77 2.00 2.58 21.75
C LYS A 77 1.39 1.36 21.08
N PHE A 78 0.07 1.29 21.00
CA PHE A 78 -0.63 0.18 20.36
C PHE A 78 -0.28 0.10 18.87
N GLN A 79 -0.33 1.22 18.14
CA GLN A 79 -0.03 1.28 16.72
C GLN A 79 1.44 0.97 16.44
N TRP A 80 2.37 1.41 17.29
CA TRP A 80 3.79 1.02 17.17
C TRP A 80 4.00 -0.49 17.31
N LYS A 81 3.38 -1.13 18.31
CA LYS A 81 3.46 -2.60 18.47
C LYS A 81 2.86 -3.32 17.28
N LEU A 82 1.71 -2.84 16.79
CA LEU A 82 1.04 -3.41 15.62
C LEU A 82 1.92 -3.27 14.37
N SER A 83 2.56 -2.11 14.18
CA SER A 83 3.49 -1.84 13.07
C SER A 83 4.64 -2.83 13.04
N ILE A 84 5.29 -3.10 14.18
CA ILE A 84 6.37 -4.09 14.26
C ILE A 84 5.86 -5.48 13.88
N LEU A 85 4.67 -5.86 14.37
CA LEU A 85 4.10 -7.17 14.10
C LEU A 85 3.74 -7.35 12.62
N THR A 86 3.01 -6.39 12.02
CA THR A 86 2.67 -6.44 10.59
C THR A 86 3.92 -6.27 9.71
N GLY A 87 4.88 -5.47 10.17
CA GLY A 87 6.18 -5.27 9.53
C GLY A 87 7.01 -6.56 9.46
N LEU A 88 6.98 -7.43 10.48
CA LEU A 88 7.63 -8.74 10.41
C LEU A 88 7.07 -9.63 9.30
N SER A 89 5.75 -9.59 9.07
CA SER A 89 5.13 -10.30 7.95
C SER A 89 5.57 -9.72 6.60
N TRP A 90 5.71 -8.39 6.50
CA TRP A 90 6.18 -7.72 5.29
C TRP A 90 7.66 -7.99 5.01
N MET A 91 8.48 -8.01 6.06
CA MET A 91 9.90 -8.38 6.02
C MET A 91 10.08 -9.81 5.52
N ALA A 92 9.28 -10.74 6.02
CA ALA A 92 9.34 -12.13 5.59
C ALA A 92 8.96 -12.33 4.12
N ASP A 93 7.99 -11.57 3.63
CA ASP A 93 7.61 -11.56 2.21
C ASP A 93 8.79 -11.06 1.35
N ALA A 94 9.42 -9.96 1.76
CA ALA A 94 10.60 -9.43 1.08
C ALA A 94 11.77 -10.43 1.05
N MET A 95 11.98 -11.19 2.13
CA MET A 95 12.99 -12.26 2.17
C MET A 95 12.68 -13.39 1.17
N GLU A 96 11.44 -13.88 1.11
CA GLU A 96 11.04 -14.91 0.15
C GLU A 96 11.07 -14.42 -1.30
N MET A 97 10.91 -13.12 -1.54
CA MET A 97 11.13 -12.54 -2.87
C MET A 97 12.63 -12.44 -3.21
N MET A 98 13.46 -12.09 -2.24
CA MET A 98 14.90 -11.90 -2.42
C MET A 98 15.64 -13.22 -2.58
N ILE A 99 15.26 -14.26 -1.83
CA ILE A 99 15.89 -15.58 -1.88
C ILE A 99 15.84 -16.18 -3.29
N LEU A 100 14.83 -15.84 -4.11
CA LEU A 100 14.72 -16.33 -5.48
C LEU A 100 15.88 -15.89 -6.38
N SER A 101 16.40 -14.67 -6.18
CA SER A 101 17.57 -14.18 -6.93
C SER A 101 18.85 -14.93 -6.58
N ILE A 102 18.96 -15.39 -5.33
CA ILE A 102 20.13 -16.14 -4.84
C ILE A 102 20.00 -17.63 -5.19
N LEU A 103 18.79 -18.16 -5.07
CA LEU A 103 18.49 -19.58 -5.26
C LEU A 103 18.51 -19.98 -6.74
N ALA A 104 18.05 -19.12 -7.65
CA ALA A 104 18.03 -19.37 -9.09
C ALA A 104 19.40 -19.82 -9.65
N PRO A 105 20.49 -19.03 -9.54
CA PRO A 105 21.81 -19.42 -10.04
C PRO A 105 22.41 -20.61 -9.29
N GLN A 106 22.09 -20.79 -8.01
CA GLN A 106 22.54 -21.95 -7.24
C GLN A 106 21.94 -23.26 -7.76
N LEU A 107 20.62 -23.29 -7.98
CA LEU A 107 19.92 -24.49 -8.45
C LEU A 107 20.21 -24.78 -9.92
N HIS A 108 20.45 -23.73 -10.71
CA HIS A 108 20.98 -23.86 -12.07
C HIS A 108 22.22 -24.76 -12.07
N CYS A 109 23.15 -24.50 -11.15
CA CYS A 109 24.37 -25.26 -11.01
C CYS A 109 24.19 -26.67 -10.43
N GLU A 110 23.44 -26.79 -9.33
CA GLU A 110 23.22 -28.06 -8.62
C GLU A 110 22.63 -29.13 -9.54
N TRP A 111 21.63 -28.75 -10.34
CA TRP A 111 20.89 -29.68 -11.20
C TRP A 111 21.13 -29.49 -12.70
N ARG A 112 22.08 -28.61 -13.08
CA ARG A 112 22.43 -28.30 -14.49
C ARG A 112 21.19 -27.99 -15.34
N LEU A 113 20.36 -27.09 -14.81
CA LEU A 113 19.07 -26.76 -15.40
C LEU A 113 19.26 -25.84 -16.61
N PRO A 114 18.44 -25.92 -17.67
CA PRO A 114 18.33 -24.83 -18.64
C PRO A 114 17.73 -23.57 -18.00
N SER A 115 18.09 -22.37 -18.46
CA SER A 115 17.52 -21.09 -17.99
C SER A 115 15.99 -21.04 -18.02
N LEU A 116 15.34 -21.72 -18.98
CA LEU A 116 13.88 -21.81 -18.99
C LEU A 116 13.33 -22.40 -17.69
N TRP A 117 13.98 -23.42 -17.13
CA TRP A 117 13.57 -24.03 -15.87
C TRP A 117 13.92 -23.14 -14.66
N VAL A 118 15.02 -22.40 -14.74
CA VAL A 118 15.34 -21.39 -13.71
C VAL A 118 14.26 -20.31 -13.68
N ALA A 119 13.86 -19.79 -14.85
CA ALA A 119 12.78 -18.83 -15.01
C ALA A 119 11.42 -19.37 -14.54
N LEU A 120 11.11 -20.63 -14.85
CA LEU A 120 9.89 -21.28 -14.38
C LEU A 120 9.81 -21.33 -12.85
N LEU A 121 10.93 -21.50 -12.14
CA LEU A 121 10.95 -21.51 -10.67
C LEU A 121 10.46 -20.19 -10.09
N THR A 122 11.06 -19.08 -10.53
CA THR A 122 10.69 -17.72 -10.13
C THR A 122 9.28 -17.35 -10.58
N SER A 123 8.91 -17.65 -11.83
CA SER A 123 7.59 -17.37 -12.36
C SER A 123 6.50 -18.16 -11.62
N ALA A 124 6.76 -19.40 -11.21
CA ALA A 124 5.81 -20.20 -10.44
C ALA A 124 5.43 -19.55 -9.10
N VAL A 125 6.36 -18.88 -8.42
CA VAL A 125 6.08 -18.10 -7.20
C VAL A 125 5.14 -16.93 -7.53
N PHE A 126 5.42 -16.17 -8.60
CA PHE A 126 4.57 -15.05 -9.02
C PHE A 126 3.17 -15.50 -9.46
N ILE A 127 3.04 -16.64 -10.15
CA ILE A 127 1.74 -17.25 -10.50
C ILE A 127 0.98 -17.59 -9.22
N GLY A 128 1.63 -18.28 -8.28
CA GLY A 128 1.05 -18.63 -6.98
C GLY A 128 0.55 -17.38 -6.24
N MET A 129 1.34 -16.31 -6.23
CA MET A 129 0.99 -15.04 -5.61
C MET A 129 -0.20 -14.35 -6.30
N MET A 130 -0.24 -14.37 -7.63
CA MET A 130 -1.32 -13.75 -8.40
C MET A 130 -2.67 -14.43 -8.13
N ILE A 131 -2.72 -15.77 -8.21
CA ILE A 131 -3.94 -16.55 -8.00
C ILE A 131 -4.41 -16.41 -6.54
N SER A 132 -3.50 -16.49 -5.59
CA SER A 132 -3.83 -16.49 -4.17
C SER A 132 -4.28 -15.13 -3.64
N SER A 133 -3.84 -14.01 -4.22
CA SER A 133 -4.20 -12.66 -3.75
C SER A 133 -5.72 -12.45 -3.65
N SER A 134 -6.48 -12.92 -4.65
CA SER A 134 -7.94 -12.84 -4.67
C SER A 134 -8.59 -13.79 -3.66
N ILE A 135 -8.01 -14.98 -3.49
CA ILE A 135 -8.48 -16.00 -2.55
C ILE A 135 -8.28 -15.51 -1.11
N TRP A 136 -7.08 -15.05 -0.76
CA TRP A 136 -6.79 -14.49 0.56
C TRP A 136 -7.59 -13.22 0.85
N GLY A 137 -7.84 -12.38 -0.16
CA GLY A 137 -8.75 -11.24 -0.05
C GLY A 137 -10.17 -11.66 0.37
N ASN A 138 -10.72 -12.68 -0.29
CA ASN A 138 -12.05 -13.20 0.04
C ASN A 138 -12.10 -13.90 1.42
N ILE A 139 -11.07 -14.69 1.76
CA ILE A 139 -10.94 -15.32 3.07
C ILE A 139 -10.87 -14.25 4.18
N SER A 140 -10.10 -13.19 3.95
CA SER A 140 -9.90 -12.08 4.88
C SER A 140 -11.18 -11.25 5.06
N ASP A 141 -11.93 -11.02 3.98
CA ASP A 141 -13.23 -10.34 4.03
C ASP A 141 -14.30 -11.20 4.74
N LYS A 142 -14.27 -12.53 4.61
CA LYS A 142 -15.28 -13.44 5.19
C LYS A 142 -14.99 -13.82 6.63
N TYR A 143 -13.76 -14.21 6.95
CA TYR A 143 -13.36 -14.78 8.24
C TYR A 143 -12.52 -13.83 9.11
N GLY A 144 -12.29 -12.61 8.64
CA GLY A 144 -11.53 -11.58 9.35
C GLY A 144 -10.09 -11.48 8.87
N ARG A 145 -9.55 -10.27 9.01
CA ARG A 145 -8.23 -9.86 8.50
C ARG A 145 -7.10 -10.54 9.26
N LYS A 146 -7.23 -10.67 10.58
CA LYS A 146 -6.29 -11.43 11.42
C LYS A 146 -6.27 -12.91 11.03
N THR A 147 -7.44 -13.52 10.83
CA THR A 147 -7.54 -14.94 10.48
C THR A 147 -6.88 -15.22 9.13
N GLY A 148 -7.17 -14.40 8.12
CA GLY A 148 -6.55 -14.51 6.79
C GLY A 148 -5.02 -14.40 6.86
N LEU A 149 -4.50 -13.39 7.57
CA LEU A 149 -3.06 -13.18 7.71
C LEU A 149 -2.36 -14.32 8.45
N LYS A 150 -2.96 -14.85 9.53
CA LYS A 150 -2.40 -15.99 10.26
C LYS A 150 -2.32 -17.24 9.40
N MET A 151 -3.39 -17.53 8.64
CA MET A 151 -3.44 -18.68 7.75
C MET A 151 -2.41 -18.57 6.63
N SER A 152 -2.27 -17.39 6.01
CA SER A 152 -1.32 -17.19 4.92
C SER A 152 0.13 -17.30 5.39
N VAL A 153 0.48 -16.72 6.55
CA VAL A 153 1.84 -16.84 7.12
C VAL A 153 2.16 -18.28 7.52
N ALA A 154 1.22 -19.00 8.14
CA ALA A 154 1.43 -20.40 8.48
C ALA A 154 1.63 -21.27 7.22
N TRP A 155 0.91 -20.97 6.14
CA TRP A 155 1.06 -21.62 4.84
C TRP A 155 2.45 -21.37 4.25
N THR A 156 2.88 -20.11 4.15
CA THR A 156 4.21 -19.73 3.65
C THR A 156 5.31 -20.40 4.47
N MET A 157 5.21 -20.37 5.81
CA MET A 157 6.20 -20.97 6.70
C MET A 157 6.33 -22.48 6.48
N PHE A 158 5.21 -23.20 6.41
CA PHE A 158 5.21 -24.65 6.25
C PHE A 158 5.86 -25.08 4.93
N TYR A 159 5.44 -24.50 3.81
CA TYR A 159 6.01 -24.85 2.49
C TYR A 159 7.41 -24.27 2.29
N GLY A 160 7.74 -23.16 2.97
CA GLY A 160 9.07 -22.58 3.04
C GLY A 160 10.08 -23.57 3.61
N VAL A 161 9.80 -24.08 4.82
CA VAL A 161 10.63 -25.11 5.48
C VAL A 161 10.66 -26.41 4.67
N LEU A 162 9.52 -26.85 4.14
CA LEU A 162 9.46 -28.09 3.36
C LEU A 162 10.32 -28.02 2.08
N SER A 163 10.53 -26.82 1.52
CA SER A 163 11.38 -26.62 0.35
C SER A 163 12.86 -26.92 0.63
N ALA A 164 13.34 -26.77 1.86
CA ALA A 164 14.71 -27.11 2.24
C ALA A 164 15.02 -28.61 2.05
N PHE A 165 13.99 -29.45 2.10
CA PHE A 165 14.11 -30.90 1.96
C PHE A 165 14.01 -31.39 0.51
N ALA A 166 13.87 -30.50 -0.48
CA ALA A 166 13.58 -30.85 -1.87
C ALA A 166 14.68 -31.74 -2.52
N PRO A 167 14.39 -33.02 -2.84
CA PRO A 167 15.41 -33.92 -3.40
C PRO A 167 15.65 -33.68 -4.90
N VAL A 168 14.65 -33.15 -5.60
CA VAL A 168 14.67 -32.95 -7.06
C VAL A 168 14.00 -31.63 -7.44
N TYR A 169 14.30 -31.15 -8.64
CA TYR A 169 13.79 -29.86 -9.14
C TYR A 169 12.26 -29.75 -9.15
N GLY A 170 11.53 -30.76 -9.63
CA GLY A 170 10.06 -30.72 -9.66
C GLY A 170 9.43 -30.53 -8.28
N TRP A 171 10.07 -31.05 -7.24
CA TRP A 171 9.64 -30.87 -5.85
C TRP A 171 9.79 -29.41 -5.41
N ILE A 172 10.94 -28.79 -5.63
CA ILE A 172 11.14 -27.39 -5.26
C ILE A 172 10.24 -26.46 -6.07
N LEU A 173 10.04 -26.74 -7.37
CA LEU A 173 9.16 -25.95 -8.24
C LEU A 173 7.74 -25.91 -7.68
N PHE A 174 7.19 -27.08 -7.35
CA PHE A 174 5.84 -27.20 -6.78
C PHE A 174 5.74 -26.50 -5.42
N LEU A 175 6.69 -26.73 -4.52
CA LEU A 175 6.67 -26.11 -3.20
C LEU A 175 6.84 -24.59 -3.25
N ARG A 176 7.67 -24.07 -4.14
CA ARG A 176 7.84 -22.63 -4.34
C ARG A 176 6.58 -21.99 -4.90
N ALA A 177 5.85 -22.67 -5.80
CA ALA A 177 4.52 -22.22 -6.21
C ALA A 177 3.55 -22.10 -5.01
N LEU A 178 3.60 -23.05 -4.06
CA LEU A 178 2.80 -23.00 -2.84
C LEU A 178 3.26 -21.92 -1.85
N VAL A 179 4.56 -21.66 -1.76
CA VAL A 179 5.11 -20.51 -1.01
C VAL A 179 4.58 -19.21 -1.61
N GLY A 180 4.62 -19.07 -2.94
CA GLY A 180 4.00 -17.95 -3.67
C GLY A 180 2.50 -17.81 -3.37
N PHE A 181 1.79 -18.93 -3.25
CA PHE A 181 0.39 -18.93 -2.82
C PHE A 181 0.21 -18.35 -1.41
N GLY A 182 1.10 -18.62 -0.46
CA GLY A 182 1.04 -18.03 0.88
C GLY A 182 1.37 -16.53 0.88
N ILE A 183 2.39 -16.14 0.11
CA ILE A 183 2.86 -14.76 -0.07
C ILE A 183 1.73 -13.82 -0.53
N GLY A 184 0.79 -14.27 -1.38
CA GLY A 184 -0.34 -13.45 -1.81
C GLY A 184 -1.25 -12.94 -0.69
N GLY A 185 -1.16 -13.52 0.52
CA GLY A 185 -1.87 -13.04 1.71
C GLY A 185 -1.13 -11.93 2.49
N ALA A 186 0.15 -11.68 2.22
CA ALA A 186 0.96 -10.68 2.93
C ALA A 186 0.39 -9.23 2.88
N PRO A 187 -0.23 -8.75 1.77
CA PRO A 187 -0.85 -7.43 1.72
C PRO A 187 -1.99 -7.22 2.73
N GLN A 188 -2.54 -8.29 3.29
CA GLN A 188 -3.53 -8.20 4.37
C GLN A 188 -2.93 -7.61 5.66
N SER A 189 -1.61 -7.72 5.86
CA SER A 189 -0.92 -7.10 7.00
C SER A 189 -0.97 -5.57 6.93
N VAL A 190 -0.69 -5.00 5.75
CA VAL A 190 -0.78 -3.56 5.49
C VAL A 190 -2.22 -3.08 5.60
N THR A 191 -3.18 -3.85 5.09
CA THR A 191 -4.61 -3.52 5.17
C THR A 191 -5.08 -3.49 6.61
N LEU A 192 -4.74 -4.52 7.41
CA LEU A 192 -5.06 -4.59 8.83
C LEU A 192 -4.44 -3.41 9.57
N TYR A 193 -3.16 -3.11 9.35
CA TYR A 193 -2.49 -1.97 9.97
C TYR A 193 -3.17 -0.64 9.64
N ALA A 194 -3.52 -0.43 8.37
CA ALA A 194 -4.18 0.78 7.89
C ALA A 194 -5.57 1.02 8.51
N GLU A 195 -6.26 -0.01 8.99
CA GLU A 195 -7.55 0.10 9.67
C GLU A 195 -7.43 0.58 11.13
N PHE A 196 -6.24 0.50 11.74
CA PHE A 196 -5.97 1.00 13.10
C PHE A 196 -5.24 2.35 13.14
N LEU A 197 -5.00 2.95 11.97
CA LEU A 197 -4.25 4.20 11.84
C LEU A 197 -5.19 5.40 11.68
N PRO A 198 -4.96 6.50 12.43
CA PRO A 198 -5.69 7.74 12.22
C PRO A 198 -5.29 8.38 10.89
N MET A 199 -6.23 9.09 10.26
CA MET A 199 -6.14 9.56 8.88
C MET A 199 -4.90 10.42 8.63
N ARG A 200 -4.56 11.30 9.58
CA ARG A 200 -3.42 12.21 9.47
C ARG A 200 -2.06 11.50 9.41
N SER A 201 -1.91 10.39 10.13
CA SER A 201 -0.63 9.64 10.20
C SER A 201 -0.56 8.44 9.26
N ARG A 202 -1.70 8.06 8.66
CA ARG A 202 -1.88 6.81 7.93
C ARG A 202 -0.90 6.67 6.76
N ALA A 203 -0.78 7.69 5.92
CA ALA A 203 0.10 7.65 4.76
C ALA A 203 1.58 7.48 5.16
N THR A 204 2.06 8.26 6.13
CA THR A 204 3.43 8.14 6.66
C THR A 204 3.69 6.76 7.27
N CYS A 205 2.72 6.23 8.02
CA CYS A 205 2.87 4.91 8.65
C CYS A 205 2.92 3.77 7.64
N ILE A 206 2.13 3.84 6.56
CA ILE A 206 2.18 2.87 5.47
C ILE A 206 3.54 2.94 4.76
N LEU A 207 4.07 4.14 4.51
CA LEU A 207 5.42 4.30 3.95
C LEU A 207 6.51 3.78 4.90
N LEU A 208 6.35 3.92 6.22
CA LEU A 208 7.30 3.35 7.19
C LEU A 208 7.30 1.82 7.19
N ILE A 209 6.21 1.15 6.81
CA ILE A 209 6.19 -0.32 6.67
C ILE A 209 7.17 -0.78 5.59
N GLU A 210 7.41 0.02 4.57
CA GLU A 210 8.30 -0.32 3.45
C GLU A 210 9.77 -0.40 3.87
N ILE A 211 10.12 0.22 5.01
CA ILE A 211 11.42 0.01 5.66
C ILE A 211 11.58 -1.47 6.04
N PHE A 212 10.51 -2.16 6.45
CA PHE A 212 10.58 -3.60 6.74
C PHE A 212 10.83 -4.43 5.48
N TRP A 213 10.37 -3.99 4.30
CA TRP A 213 10.72 -4.63 3.04
C TRP A 213 12.22 -4.55 2.77
N ALA A 214 12.79 -3.34 2.88
CA ALA A 214 14.22 -3.12 2.73
C ALA A 214 15.06 -3.87 3.78
N LEU A 215 14.59 -3.93 5.04
CA LEU A 215 15.22 -4.74 6.07
C LEU A 215 15.20 -6.23 5.72
N GLY A 216 14.11 -6.73 5.15
CA GLY A 216 13.98 -8.12 4.74
C GLY A 216 14.94 -8.49 3.61
N THR A 217 15.03 -7.65 2.57
CA THR A 217 15.96 -7.90 1.46
C THR A 217 17.42 -7.89 1.93
N VAL A 218 17.80 -6.94 2.80
CA VAL A 218 19.15 -6.89 3.39
C VAL A 218 19.42 -8.08 4.31
N PHE A 219 18.46 -8.44 5.16
CA PHE A 219 18.61 -9.57 6.08
C PHE A 219 18.78 -10.89 5.33
N GLU A 220 18.05 -11.11 4.23
CA GLU A 220 18.19 -12.30 3.38
C GLU A 220 19.60 -12.39 2.77
N VAL A 221 20.15 -11.28 2.28
CA VAL A 221 21.51 -11.26 1.71
C VAL A 221 22.58 -11.49 2.80
N LEU A 222 22.41 -10.89 3.98
CA LEU A 222 23.29 -11.14 5.11
C LEU A 222 23.28 -12.61 5.53
N LEU A 223 22.09 -13.22 5.55
CA LEU A 223 21.93 -14.64 5.83
C LEU A 223 22.63 -15.47 4.75
N ALA A 224 22.49 -15.12 3.47
CA ALA A 224 23.18 -15.79 2.38
C ALA A 224 24.71 -15.71 2.49
N ILE A 225 25.28 -14.56 2.87
CA ILE A 225 26.74 -14.41 3.11
C ILE A 225 27.25 -15.42 4.14
N LEU A 226 26.49 -15.64 5.22
CA LEU A 226 26.89 -16.51 6.33
C LEU A 226 26.65 -17.99 6.04
N VAL A 227 25.53 -18.31 5.38
CA VAL A 227 25.02 -19.68 5.25
C VAL A 227 25.47 -20.36 3.96
N MET A 228 25.49 -19.63 2.83
CA MET A 228 25.79 -20.22 1.52
C MET A 228 27.20 -20.84 1.44
N PRO A 229 28.27 -20.22 1.96
CA PRO A 229 29.62 -20.79 1.89
C PRO A 229 29.83 -22.05 2.73
N THR A 230 29.02 -22.28 3.76
CA THR A 230 29.25 -23.32 4.78
C THR A 230 28.21 -24.43 4.74
N LEU A 231 26.93 -24.07 4.74
CA LEU A 231 25.79 -24.97 4.91
C LEU A 231 24.99 -25.15 3.61
N GLY A 232 25.08 -24.20 2.68
CA GLY A 232 24.43 -24.25 1.37
C GLY A 232 22.94 -23.85 1.39
N TRP A 233 22.31 -23.96 0.22
CA TRP A 233 20.99 -23.38 -0.06
C TRP A 233 19.82 -23.98 0.73
N ARG A 234 19.93 -25.24 1.15
CA ARG A 234 18.87 -25.90 1.93
C ARG A 234 18.70 -25.23 3.29
N TRP A 235 19.80 -24.90 3.95
CA TRP A 235 19.81 -24.19 5.21
C TRP A 235 19.37 -22.73 5.04
N LEU A 236 19.72 -22.10 3.92
CA LEU A 236 19.23 -20.76 3.60
C LEU A 236 17.69 -20.77 3.59
N LEU A 237 17.05 -21.64 2.79
CA LEU A 237 15.59 -21.76 2.74
C LEU A 237 14.95 -22.00 4.11
N GLY A 238 15.54 -22.85 4.94
CA GLY A 238 15.04 -23.12 6.29
C GLY A 238 15.14 -21.91 7.21
N LEU A 239 16.31 -21.28 7.26
CA LEU A 239 16.59 -20.14 8.15
C LEU A 239 15.83 -18.88 7.72
N SER A 240 15.56 -18.69 6.43
CA SER A 240 14.77 -17.57 5.93
C SER A 240 13.32 -17.57 6.44
N THR A 241 12.81 -18.71 6.94
CA THR A 241 11.47 -18.79 7.55
C THR A 241 11.40 -18.32 9.00
N ILE A 242 12.54 -17.99 9.64
CA ILE A 242 12.59 -17.58 11.06
C ILE A 242 11.67 -16.38 11.35
N PRO A 243 11.61 -15.31 10.54
CA PRO A 243 10.69 -14.21 10.80
C PRO A 243 9.21 -14.60 10.73
N LEU A 244 8.85 -15.55 9.85
CA LEU A 244 7.49 -16.10 9.80
C LEU A 244 7.17 -16.88 11.08
N PHE A 245 8.14 -17.62 11.62
CA PHE A 245 8.00 -18.33 12.89
C PHE A 245 7.82 -17.36 14.07
N ILE A 246 8.63 -16.30 14.14
CA ILE A 246 8.50 -15.24 15.14
C ILE A 246 7.12 -14.58 15.01
N PHE A 247 6.70 -14.24 13.79
CA PHE A 247 5.37 -13.69 13.54
C PHE A 247 4.27 -14.65 14.00
N ALA A 248 4.37 -15.94 13.69
CA ALA A 248 3.36 -16.93 14.08
C ALA A 248 3.16 -16.96 15.60
N ILE A 249 4.24 -16.88 16.39
CA ILE A 249 4.19 -16.78 17.86
C ILE A 249 3.58 -15.45 18.29
N LEU A 250 4.00 -14.32 17.71
CA LEU A 250 3.49 -13.00 18.11
C LEU A 250 2.05 -12.74 17.63
N SER A 251 1.58 -13.48 16.62
CA SER A 251 0.25 -13.33 16.03
C SER A 251 -0.91 -13.61 17.00
N PHE A 252 -0.65 -14.28 18.13
CA PHE A 252 -1.65 -14.47 19.17
C PHE A 252 -2.10 -13.14 19.81
N TRP A 253 -1.19 -12.16 19.89
CA TRP A 253 -1.49 -10.82 20.42
C TRP A 253 -2.32 -9.96 19.45
N LEU A 254 -2.24 -10.26 18.15
CA LEU A 254 -2.87 -9.50 17.06
C LEU A 254 -4.39 -9.39 17.31
N PRO A 255 -4.98 -8.18 17.36
CA PRO A 255 -6.42 -8.02 17.43
C PRO A 255 -7.05 -8.16 16.04
N GLU A 256 -8.34 -8.50 16.00
CA GLU A 256 -9.13 -8.41 14.78
C GLU A 256 -9.56 -6.96 14.54
N SER A 257 -9.82 -6.62 13.27
CA SER A 257 -10.26 -5.27 12.92
C SER A 257 -11.59 -4.91 13.57
N ALA A 258 -11.62 -3.77 14.27
CA ALA A 258 -12.85 -3.21 14.82
C ALA A 258 -13.88 -2.92 13.71
N ARG A 259 -13.41 -2.55 12.50
CA ARG A 259 -14.28 -2.32 11.34
C ARG A 259 -14.94 -3.61 10.86
N TYR A 260 -14.18 -4.71 10.78
CA TYR A 260 -14.71 -6.03 10.45
C TYR A 260 -15.73 -6.50 11.49
N ASP A 261 -15.43 -6.34 12.78
CA ASP A 261 -16.33 -6.75 13.86
C ASP A 261 -17.67 -5.99 13.82
N VAL A 262 -17.66 -4.69 13.55
CA VAL A 262 -18.90 -3.90 13.39
C VAL A 262 -19.69 -4.36 12.17
N LEU A 263 -19.04 -4.59 11.03
CA LEU A 263 -19.69 -5.02 9.78
C LEU A 263 -20.29 -6.43 9.87
N THR A 264 -19.70 -7.31 10.69
CA THR A 264 -20.23 -8.65 10.95
C THR A 264 -21.32 -8.68 12.03
N GLY A 265 -21.71 -7.51 12.57
CA GLY A 265 -22.73 -7.38 13.62
C GLY A 265 -22.21 -7.60 15.04
N ASN A 266 -20.91 -7.83 15.24
CA ASN A 266 -20.28 -8.06 16.53
C ASN A 266 -19.83 -6.74 17.20
N GLN A 267 -20.77 -5.82 17.44
CA GLN A 267 -20.46 -4.49 18.01
C GLN A 267 -19.75 -4.55 19.37
N GLU A 268 -20.06 -5.54 20.21
CA GLU A 268 -19.39 -5.71 21.50
C GLU A 268 -17.89 -6.00 21.34
N LYS A 269 -17.51 -6.87 20.39
CA LYS A 269 -16.10 -7.18 20.11
C LYS A 269 -15.36 -5.95 19.60
N ALA A 270 -15.97 -5.20 18.68
CA ALA A 270 -15.42 -3.95 18.20
C ALA A 270 -15.16 -2.95 19.34
N LEU A 271 -16.13 -2.79 20.25
CA LEU A 271 -15.98 -1.94 21.43
C LEU A 271 -14.87 -2.43 22.37
N THR A 272 -14.71 -3.74 22.58
CA THR A 272 -13.60 -4.28 23.39
C THR A 272 -12.25 -4.01 22.75
N THR A 273 -12.15 -4.13 21.43
CA THR A 273 -10.94 -3.80 20.67
C THR A 273 -10.62 -2.31 20.80
N LEU A 274 -11.59 -1.41 20.58
CA LEU A 274 -11.39 0.03 20.73
C LEU A 274 -10.99 0.42 22.16
N LYS A 275 -11.63 -0.16 23.18
CA LYS A 275 -11.26 0.03 24.60
C LYS A 275 -9.83 -0.43 24.89
N ARG A 276 -9.38 -1.52 24.28
CA ARG A 276 -7.99 -1.99 24.40
C ARG A 276 -7.01 -0.98 23.80
N ILE A 277 -7.31 -0.44 22.63
CA ILE A 277 -6.46 0.57 21.97
C ILE A 277 -6.39 1.83 22.84
N ALA A 278 -7.54 2.33 23.29
CA ALA A 278 -7.65 3.49 24.17
C ALA A 278 -6.83 3.30 25.46
N LYS A 279 -6.93 2.13 26.11
CA LYS A 279 -6.16 1.79 27.32
C LYS A 279 -4.66 1.74 27.06
N GLU A 280 -4.21 1.13 25.97
CA GLU A 280 -2.77 1.05 25.65
C GLU A 280 -2.17 2.40 25.25
N ASN A 281 -2.97 3.28 24.64
CA ASN A 281 -2.56 4.64 24.28
C ASN A 281 -2.71 5.64 25.44
N GLY A 282 -3.43 5.28 26.51
CA GLY A 282 -3.64 6.13 27.68
C GLY A 282 -4.64 7.26 27.45
N VAL A 283 -5.56 7.08 26.49
CA VAL A 283 -6.57 8.09 26.08
C VAL A 283 -7.97 7.56 26.44
N PRO A 284 -8.91 8.39 26.91
CA PRO A 284 -10.28 7.96 27.16
C PRO A 284 -11.01 7.60 25.85
N MET A 285 -11.98 6.70 25.96
CA MET A 285 -12.83 6.27 24.85
C MET A 285 -13.89 7.36 24.56
N PRO A 286 -14.22 7.66 23.28
CA PRO A 286 -15.21 8.67 22.94
C PRO A 286 -16.59 8.32 23.51
N LEU A 287 -17.34 9.33 23.95
CA LEU A 287 -18.68 9.13 24.48
C LEU A 287 -19.67 8.86 23.34
N GLY A 288 -20.52 7.84 23.51
CA GLY A 288 -21.61 7.57 22.60
C GLY A 288 -21.86 6.09 22.28
N LYS A 289 -22.83 5.81 21.41
CA LYS A 289 -23.09 4.47 20.86
C LYS A 289 -22.31 4.28 19.55
N LEU A 290 -21.65 3.14 19.43
CA LEU A 290 -20.95 2.75 18.21
C LEU A 290 -21.97 2.39 17.12
N ILE A 291 -21.93 3.11 16.01
CA ILE A 291 -22.77 2.83 14.83
C ILE A 291 -21.90 2.25 13.71
N ALA A 292 -22.48 1.32 12.95
CA ALA A 292 -21.87 0.85 11.72
C ALA A 292 -21.91 1.94 10.65
N ALA A 293 -20.75 2.30 10.10
CA ALA A 293 -20.70 3.16 8.92
C ALA A 293 -21.62 2.58 7.83
N ARG A 294 -22.50 3.41 7.27
CA ARG A 294 -23.31 3.02 6.12
C ARG A 294 -22.33 2.73 4.99
N GLN A 295 -22.30 1.49 4.51
CA GLN A 295 -21.42 1.11 3.42
C GLN A 295 -21.82 1.96 2.20
N GLU A 296 -20.96 2.89 1.77
CA GLU A 296 -21.11 3.45 0.43
C GLU A 296 -21.02 2.29 -0.55
N ASP A 297 -21.90 2.29 -1.56
CA ASP A 297 -21.92 1.26 -2.58
C ASP A 297 -20.51 1.14 -3.18
N ARG A 298 -19.89 -0.03 -3.05
CA ARG A 298 -18.59 -0.30 -3.67
C ARG A 298 -18.73 -0.05 -5.17
N GLY A 299 -17.81 0.75 -5.72
CA GLY A 299 -17.80 1.02 -7.15
C GLY A 299 -17.65 -0.26 -7.96
N LYS A 300 -18.31 -0.32 -9.11
CA LYS A 300 -18.25 -1.46 -10.03
C LYS A 300 -16.97 -1.41 -10.84
N PHE A 301 -16.51 -2.55 -11.33
CA PHE A 301 -15.34 -2.62 -12.22
C PHE A 301 -15.46 -1.70 -13.45
N GLN A 302 -16.68 -1.52 -13.95
CA GLN A 302 -16.99 -0.65 -15.08
C GLN A 302 -16.73 0.84 -14.78
N ASP A 303 -16.77 1.25 -13.51
CA ASP A 303 -16.60 2.65 -13.11
C ASP A 303 -15.16 3.14 -13.34
N LEU A 304 -14.17 2.23 -13.31
CA LEU A 304 -12.77 2.51 -13.68
C LEU A 304 -12.59 2.92 -15.14
N PHE A 305 -13.49 2.44 -16.01
CA PHE A 305 -13.47 2.71 -17.45
C PHE A 305 -14.45 3.81 -17.85
N SER A 306 -15.01 4.52 -16.86
CA SER A 306 -15.78 5.73 -17.14
C SER A 306 -14.93 6.73 -17.93
N PRO A 307 -15.55 7.58 -18.77
CA PRO A 307 -14.83 8.51 -19.65
C PRO A 307 -13.80 9.39 -18.93
N HIS A 308 -14.06 9.66 -17.65
CA HIS A 308 -13.23 10.47 -16.77
C HIS A 308 -11.97 9.74 -16.28
N PHE A 309 -12.04 8.43 -15.97
CA PHE A 309 -10.94 7.67 -15.37
C PHE A 309 -10.21 6.73 -16.32
N ARG A 310 -10.80 6.40 -17.47
CA ARG A 310 -10.26 5.38 -18.39
C ARG A 310 -8.78 5.58 -18.73
N TRP A 311 -8.36 6.81 -19.02
CA TRP A 311 -6.97 7.11 -19.37
C TRP A 311 -6.05 7.00 -18.16
N THR A 312 -6.47 7.53 -17.02
CA THR A 312 -5.75 7.36 -15.75
C THR A 312 -5.57 5.89 -15.40
N THR A 313 -6.63 5.08 -15.50
CA THR A 313 -6.58 3.65 -15.20
C THR A 313 -5.61 2.91 -16.12
N ILE A 314 -5.67 3.13 -17.44
CA ILE A 314 -4.78 2.48 -18.41
C ILE A 314 -3.32 2.89 -18.17
N LEU A 315 -3.05 4.18 -17.95
CA LEU A 315 -1.70 4.67 -17.66
C LEU A 315 -1.18 4.10 -16.35
N LEU A 316 -2.01 4.04 -15.30
CA LEU A 316 -1.63 3.46 -14.02
C LEU A 316 -1.35 1.96 -14.13
N TRP A 317 -2.15 1.20 -14.86
CA TRP A 317 -1.88 -0.21 -15.10
C TRP A 317 -0.52 -0.42 -15.76
N PHE A 318 -0.20 0.39 -16.77
CA PHE A 318 1.11 0.32 -17.43
C PHE A 318 2.26 0.75 -16.51
N ILE A 319 2.07 1.80 -15.68
CA ILE A 319 3.06 2.24 -14.70
C ILE A 319 3.33 1.13 -13.68
N TRP A 320 2.29 0.56 -13.08
CA TRP A 320 2.41 -0.53 -12.10
C TRP A 320 3.03 -1.80 -12.69
N PHE A 321 2.64 -2.16 -13.91
CA PHE A 321 3.27 -3.22 -14.68
C PHE A 321 4.77 -2.97 -14.82
N SER A 322 5.15 -1.80 -15.33
CA SER A 322 6.54 -1.44 -15.60
C SER A 322 7.38 -1.38 -14.32
N ASN A 323 6.78 -0.91 -13.22
CA ASN A 323 7.43 -0.83 -11.92
C ASN A 323 7.81 -2.20 -11.38
N ALA A 324 6.86 -3.14 -11.37
CA ALA A 324 7.12 -4.50 -10.91
C ALA A 324 8.03 -5.27 -11.87
N PHE A 325 7.81 -5.10 -13.18
CA PHE A 325 8.66 -5.68 -14.21
C PHE A 325 10.13 -5.26 -14.01
N ALA A 326 10.40 -3.97 -13.83
CA ALA A 326 11.74 -3.44 -13.65
C ALA A 326 12.32 -3.68 -12.25
N TYR A 327 11.54 -3.55 -11.17
CA TYR A 327 12.02 -3.80 -9.80
C TYR A 327 12.48 -5.25 -9.63
N TYR A 328 11.57 -6.22 -9.86
CA TYR A 328 11.92 -7.64 -9.75
C TYR A 328 12.89 -8.09 -10.83
N GLY A 329 12.81 -7.48 -12.03
CA GLY A 329 13.76 -7.74 -13.11
C GLY A 329 15.18 -7.34 -12.75
N LEU A 330 15.36 -6.14 -12.17
CA LEU A 330 16.66 -5.70 -11.67
C LEU A 330 17.17 -6.62 -10.55
N VAL A 331 16.31 -7.04 -9.62
CA VAL A 331 16.71 -7.96 -8.53
C VAL A 331 17.25 -9.28 -9.08
N LEU A 332 16.55 -9.91 -10.05
CA LEU A 332 17.01 -11.15 -10.69
C LEU A 332 18.23 -10.93 -11.59
N LEU A 333 18.26 -9.84 -12.36
CA LEU A 333 19.37 -9.51 -13.25
C LEU A 333 20.66 -9.22 -12.48
N THR A 334 20.57 -8.66 -11.27
CA THR A 334 21.73 -8.26 -10.46
C THR A 334 22.64 -9.46 -10.16
N THR A 335 22.08 -10.60 -9.76
CA THR A 335 22.86 -11.79 -9.41
C THR A 335 23.52 -12.41 -10.65
N GLU A 336 22.82 -12.45 -11.78
CA GLU A 336 23.35 -12.95 -13.05
C GLU A 336 24.47 -12.04 -13.60
N LEU A 337 24.30 -10.71 -13.49
CA LEU A 337 25.25 -9.74 -14.02
C LEU A 337 26.57 -9.69 -13.22
N PHE A 338 26.52 -9.96 -11.91
CA PHE A 338 27.74 -10.05 -11.09
C PHE A 338 28.56 -11.32 -11.36
N GLN A 339 27.93 -12.42 -11.77
CA GLN A 339 28.65 -13.64 -12.14
C GLN A 339 29.57 -13.42 -13.37
N GLU A 340 29.17 -12.52 -14.27
CA GLU A 340 29.86 -12.19 -15.53
C GLU A 340 30.75 -10.94 -15.44
N GLY A 341 30.46 -10.00 -14.54
CA GLY A 341 31.11 -8.69 -14.42
C GLY A 341 32.62 -8.69 -14.10
N GLY A 342 33.23 -9.86 -13.93
CA GLY A 342 34.69 -10.02 -13.82
C GLY A 342 35.45 -10.02 -15.16
N ALA A 343 34.76 -10.07 -16.30
CA ALA A 343 35.36 -10.35 -17.61
C ALA A 343 35.81 -9.13 -18.44
N CYS A 344 35.90 -7.92 -17.86
CA CYS A 344 36.41 -6.73 -18.59
C CYS A 344 37.95 -6.72 -18.75
N GLY A 345 38.53 -7.87 -19.09
CA GLY A 345 39.96 -8.06 -19.35
C GLY A 345 40.19 -8.63 -20.76
N GLY A 346 40.06 -7.79 -21.79
CA GLY A 346 40.58 -8.07 -23.14
C GLY A 346 39.54 -8.42 -24.21
N SER A 347 39.48 -7.57 -25.24
CA SER A 347 38.72 -7.65 -26.48
C SER A 347 37.22 -7.31 -26.40
N LYS A 348 36.80 -6.41 -27.31
CA LYS A 348 35.43 -5.93 -27.54
C LYS A 348 34.55 -7.03 -28.16
N ARG A 349 34.43 -8.19 -27.51
CA ARG A 349 33.38 -9.15 -27.83
C ARG A 349 32.18 -8.85 -26.94
N GLU A 350 30.99 -9.02 -27.50
CA GLU A 350 29.76 -9.12 -26.72
C GLU A 350 30.03 -9.97 -25.47
N PRO A 351 29.64 -9.52 -24.27
CA PRO A 351 29.56 -10.40 -23.12
C PRO A 351 28.51 -11.46 -23.47
N ARG A 352 28.97 -12.59 -24.00
CA ARG A 352 28.15 -13.77 -24.15
C ARG A 352 28.05 -14.35 -22.75
N CYS A 353 26.90 -14.18 -22.11
CA CYS A 353 26.51 -15.02 -20.99
C CYS A 353 26.31 -16.44 -21.55
N SER A 354 27.40 -17.18 -21.78
CA SER A 354 27.26 -18.63 -21.77
C SER A 354 26.93 -18.98 -20.34
N LEU A 355 25.75 -19.54 -20.10
CA LEU A 355 25.30 -20.00 -18.78
C LEU A 355 26.14 -21.21 -18.33
N GLU A 356 27.45 -21.01 -18.23
CA GLU A 356 28.39 -21.92 -17.62
C GLU A 356 28.09 -21.87 -16.13
N CYS A 357 27.82 -23.03 -15.54
CA CYS A 357 27.47 -23.09 -14.13
C CYS A 357 28.59 -22.47 -13.28
N LYS A 358 28.29 -21.30 -12.69
CA LYS A 358 29.16 -20.59 -11.76
C LYS A 358 28.38 -20.28 -10.49
N TYR A 359 28.93 -20.67 -9.34
CA TYR A 359 28.34 -20.30 -8.04
C TYR A 359 28.65 -18.83 -7.70
N LEU A 360 27.76 -18.18 -6.94
CA LEU A 360 28.05 -16.85 -6.41
C LEU A 360 29.22 -16.91 -5.43
N THR A 361 30.16 -15.99 -5.60
CA THR A 361 31.31 -15.83 -4.72
C THR A 361 31.00 -14.89 -3.56
N SER A 362 31.84 -14.91 -2.52
CA SER A 362 31.70 -13.99 -1.38
C SER A 362 31.69 -12.52 -1.77
N ASP A 363 32.37 -12.14 -2.85
CA ASP A 363 32.36 -10.76 -3.34
C ASP A 363 31.03 -10.43 -4.04
N ASP A 364 30.40 -11.38 -4.73
CA ASP A 364 29.10 -11.18 -5.38
C ASP A 364 28.01 -10.92 -4.34
N TYR A 365 28.07 -11.63 -3.20
CA TYR A 365 27.18 -11.36 -2.08
C TYR A 365 27.43 -9.99 -1.42
N LYS A 366 28.68 -9.52 -1.35
CA LYS A 366 28.98 -8.16 -0.87
C LYS A 366 28.41 -7.10 -1.80
N ASP A 367 28.51 -7.29 -3.11
CA ASP A 367 27.90 -6.38 -4.09
C ASP A 367 26.37 -6.43 -4.04
N LEU A 368 25.78 -7.61 -3.82
CA LEU A 368 24.35 -7.75 -3.59
C LEU A 368 23.91 -7.03 -2.30
N LEU A 369 24.74 -7.06 -1.25
CA LEU A 369 24.49 -6.33 -0.01
C LEU A 369 24.54 -4.81 -0.24
N TRP A 370 25.54 -4.32 -0.96
CA TRP A 370 25.63 -2.89 -1.30
C TRP A 370 24.43 -2.43 -2.11
N THR A 371 24.08 -3.16 -3.16
CA THR A 371 22.95 -2.79 -4.02
C THR A 371 21.62 -2.82 -3.25
N THR A 372 21.38 -3.80 -2.36
CA THR A 372 20.15 -3.86 -1.55
C THR A 372 20.04 -2.74 -0.51
N LEU A 373 21.16 -2.33 0.07
CA LEU A 373 21.20 -1.18 0.99
C LEU A 373 20.73 0.13 0.32
N SER A 374 20.67 0.19 -1.01
CA SER A 374 20.19 1.37 -1.74
C SER A 374 18.70 1.65 -1.56
N GLU A 375 17.92 0.68 -1.10
CA GLU A 375 16.49 0.86 -0.85
C GLU A 375 16.26 1.91 0.27
N PHE A 376 17.10 1.94 1.32
CA PHE A 376 16.99 2.94 2.39
C PHE A 376 17.18 4.40 1.93
N PRO A 377 18.30 4.78 1.27
CA PRO A 377 18.45 6.13 0.76
C PRO A 377 17.44 6.42 -0.37
N GLY A 378 17.07 5.42 -1.17
CA GLY A 378 16.01 5.54 -2.18
C GLY A 378 14.67 5.99 -1.59
N LEU A 379 14.24 5.38 -0.48
CA LEU A 379 13.04 5.77 0.26
C LEU A 379 13.10 7.22 0.74
N LEU A 380 14.22 7.65 1.31
CA LEU A 380 14.39 9.03 1.80
C LEU A 380 14.38 10.06 0.66
N VAL A 381 15.12 9.78 -0.42
CA VAL A 381 15.20 10.64 -1.60
C VAL A 381 13.83 10.79 -2.27
N THR A 382 13.08 9.69 -2.37
CA THR A 382 11.77 9.71 -3.00
C THR A 382 10.71 10.37 -2.15
N LEU A 383 10.73 10.18 -0.83
CA LEU A 383 9.87 10.94 0.08
C LEU A 383 10.10 12.45 -0.07
N TRP A 384 11.36 12.87 -0.06
CA TRP A 384 11.72 14.27 -0.28
C TRP A 384 11.30 14.78 -1.67
N ALA A 385 11.46 13.96 -2.71
CA ALA A 385 11.06 14.30 -4.07
C ALA A 385 9.53 14.45 -4.22
N ILE A 386 8.73 13.57 -3.59
CA ILE A 386 7.27 13.63 -3.61
C ILE A 386 6.76 14.96 -3.05
N ASP A 387 7.37 15.46 -1.98
CA ASP A 387 6.97 16.72 -1.34
C ASP A 387 7.38 17.95 -2.15
N ARG A 388 8.50 17.90 -2.88
CA ARG A 388 9.05 19.04 -3.64
C ARG A 388 8.58 19.10 -5.09
N LEU A 389 8.65 17.99 -5.81
CA LEU A 389 8.40 17.89 -7.25
C LEU A 389 6.96 17.48 -7.55
N GLY A 390 6.26 16.94 -6.55
CA GLY A 390 4.96 16.32 -6.69
C GLY A 390 5.04 14.86 -7.12
N ARG A 391 3.90 14.16 -7.06
CA ARG A 391 3.86 12.69 -7.20
C ARG A 391 4.15 12.26 -8.63
N ARG A 392 3.52 12.95 -9.61
CA ARG A 392 3.63 12.62 -11.03
C ARG A 392 5.07 12.75 -11.56
N LYS A 393 5.71 13.88 -11.25
CA LYS A 393 7.08 14.15 -11.68
C LYS A 393 8.08 13.25 -10.96
N THR A 394 7.82 12.88 -9.71
CA THR A 394 8.68 11.94 -8.97
C THR A 394 8.65 10.55 -9.60
N MET A 395 7.47 10.04 -9.96
CA MET A 395 7.37 8.76 -10.69
C MET A 395 8.14 8.80 -12.01
N ALA A 396 7.95 9.86 -12.81
CA ALA A 396 8.66 10.03 -14.07
C ALA A 396 10.19 10.10 -13.89
N LEU A 397 10.66 10.85 -12.89
CA LEU A 397 12.08 10.95 -12.54
C LEU A 397 12.67 9.58 -12.18
N CYS A 398 11.95 8.78 -11.37
CA CYS A 398 12.40 7.47 -10.96
C CYS A 398 12.63 6.53 -12.16
N PHE A 399 11.67 6.45 -13.07
CA PHE A 399 11.80 5.63 -14.28
C PHE A 399 12.87 6.15 -15.24
N PHE A 400 13.00 7.47 -15.36
CA PHE A 400 14.02 8.08 -16.20
C PHE A 400 15.43 7.80 -15.68
N VAL A 401 15.67 7.99 -14.37
CA VAL A 401 16.98 7.72 -13.75
C VAL A 401 17.32 6.24 -13.83
N PHE A 402 16.36 5.34 -13.57
CA PHE A 402 16.56 3.90 -13.76
C PHE A 402 17.04 3.58 -15.18
N SER A 403 16.35 4.10 -16.20
CA SER A 403 16.71 3.88 -17.60
C SER A 403 18.08 4.44 -17.94
N LEU A 404 18.42 5.63 -17.42
CA LEU A 404 19.71 6.27 -17.58
C LEU A 404 20.85 5.45 -16.95
N CYS A 405 20.62 4.83 -15.79
CA CYS A 405 21.60 3.97 -15.14
C CYS A 405 21.87 2.66 -15.89
N LEU A 406 20.92 2.18 -16.70
CA LEU A 406 21.12 0.99 -17.53
C LEU A 406 21.91 1.27 -18.82
N VAL A 407 21.90 2.50 -19.35
CA VAL A 407 22.60 2.84 -20.61
C VAL A 407 24.11 2.60 -20.54
N PRO A 408 24.84 3.01 -19.48
CA PRO A 408 26.27 2.71 -19.38
C PRO A 408 26.59 1.21 -19.35
N LEU A 409 25.65 0.35 -18.94
CA LEU A 409 25.84 -1.11 -18.89
C LEU A 409 25.94 -1.76 -20.27
N TYR A 410 25.66 -1.02 -21.36
CA TYR A 410 25.96 -1.48 -22.72
C TYR A 410 27.46 -1.49 -23.02
N ALA A 411 28.24 -0.67 -22.30
CA ALA A 411 29.69 -0.74 -22.35
C ALA A 411 30.22 -1.74 -21.32
N CYS A 412 31.43 -2.26 -21.54
CA CYS A 412 32.12 -3.02 -20.49
C CYS A 412 32.44 -2.06 -19.34
N VAL A 413 31.76 -2.27 -18.22
CA VAL A 413 31.88 -1.44 -17.02
C VAL A 413 32.61 -2.25 -15.95
N GLY A 414 33.58 -1.63 -15.26
CA GLY A 414 34.26 -2.29 -14.15
C GLY A 414 33.32 -2.59 -12.98
N ARG A 415 33.62 -3.66 -12.22
CA ARG A 415 32.80 -4.16 -11.10
C ARG A 415 32.30 -3.08 -10.15
N THR A 416 33.15 -2.15 -9.73
CA THR A 416 32.75 -1.04 -8.83
C THR A 416 31.67 -0.15 -9.45
N TRP A 417 31.82 0.21 -10.73
CA TRP A 417 30.86 1.07 -11.41
C TRP A 417 29.56 0.34 -11.74
N LEU A 418 29.63 -0.98 -11.99
CA LEU A 418 28.47 -1.85 -12.09
C LEU A 418 27.63 -1.81 -10.80
N THR A 419 28.27 -2.02 -9.64
CA THR A 419 27.62 -1.96 -8.33
C THR A 419 27.01 -0.59 -8.09
N VAL A 420 27.70 0.52 -8.41
CA VAL A 420 27.18 1.88 -8.25
C VAL A 420 25.96 2.16 -9.15
N LEU A 421 26.00 1.72 -10.42
CA LEU A 421 24.88 1.91 -11.34
C LEU A 421 23.64 1.12 -10.90
N ILE A 422 23.81 -0.15 -10.48
CA ILE A 422 22.72 -0.97 -9.97
C ILE A 422 22.20 -0.41 -8.64
N PHE A 423 23.08 0.09 -7.76
CA PHE A 423 22.70 0.76 -6.51
C PHE A 423 21.72 1.91 -6.79
N ILE A 424 22.09 2.82 -7.70
CA ILE A 424 21.25 3.97 -8.07
C ILE A 424 19.97 3.49 -8.75
N ALA A 425 20.05 2.57 -9.73
CA ALA A 425 18.88 2.04 -10.42
C ALA A 425 17.87 1.43 -9.43
N ARG A 426 18.35 0.62 -8.48
CA ARG A 426 17.51 -0.03 -7.46
C ARG A 426 16.85 0.97 -6.52
N ALA A 427 17.59 1.99 -6.09
CA ALA A 427 17.07 3.03 -5.20
C ALA A 427 15.89 3.79 -5.85
N PHE A 428 16.03 4.17 -7.12
CA PHE A 428 15.00 4.93 -7.83
C PHE A 428 13.81 4.07 -8.24
N ILE A 429 14.00 2.83 -8.69
CA ILE A 429 12.86 1.97 -9.05
C ILE A 429 12.05 1.55 -7.82
N ALA A 430 12.69 1.26 -6.68
CA ALA A 430 11.99 1.03 -5.42
C ALA A 430 11.18 2.27 -5.00
N GLY A 431 11.77 3.46 -5.15
CA GLY A 431 11.10 4.73 -4.93
C GLY A 431 9.90 5.00 -5.85
N GLY A 432 10.01 4.60 -7.12
CA GLY A 432 8.89 4.63 -8.07
C GLY A 432 7.72 3.76 -7.60
N PHE A 433 8.00 2.60 -6.98
CA PHE A 433 7.01 1.73 -6.36
C PHE A 433 6.23 2.43 -5.25
N GLN A 434 6.93 3.16 -4.39
CA GLN A 434 6.30 3.93 -3.32
C GLN A 434 5.44 5.07 -3.82
N ALA A 435 5.95 5.83 -4.80
CA ALA A 435 5.18 6.93 -5.39
C ALA A 435 3.89 6.42 -6.04
N ALA A 436 3.90 5.23 -6.66
CA ALA A 436 2.71 4.61 -7.23
C ALA A 436 1.68 4.17 -6.16
N TYR A 437 2.14 3.62 -5.02
CA TYR A 437 1.29 3.27 -3.88
C TYR A 437 0.60 4.49 -3.24
N VAL A 438 1.26 5.65 -3.24
CA VAL A 438 0.68 6.90 -2.72
C VAL A 438 -0.28 7.52 -3.74
N TYR A 439 0.15 7.64 -4.99
CA TYR A 439 -0.62 8.32 -6.04
C TYR A 439 -1.95 7.60 -6.37
N THR A 440 -1.93 6.28 -6.47
CA THR A 440 -3.11 5.49 -6.89
C THR A 440 -4.35 5.74 -6.00
N PRO A 441 -4.28 5.61 -4.67
CA PRO A 441 -5.42 5.88 -3.81
C PRO A 441 -5.80 7.37 -3.71
N GLU A 442 -4.89 8.30 -4.00
CA GLU A 442 -5.17 9.74 -4.03
C GLU A 442 -6.00 10.15 -5.28
N VAL A 443 -5.91 9.39 -6.38
CA VAL A 443 -6.62 9.73 -7.63
C VAL A 443 -8.06 9.24 -7.67
N TYR A 444 -8.33 8.09 -7.06
CA TYR A 444 -9.65 7.47 -7.09
C TYR A 444 -10.52 7.91 -5.89
N PRO A 445 -11.82 8.16 -6.11
CA PRO A 445 -12.75 8.48 -5.03
C PRO A 445 -12.93 7.27 -4.11
N THR A 446 -13.39 7.51 -2.88
CA THR A 446 -13.46 6.49 -1.81
C THR A 446 -14.16 5.19 -2.26
N ALA A 447 -15.26 5.29 -3.02
CA ALA A 447 -16.01 4.14 -3.52
C ALA A 447 -15.23 3.22 -4.50
N THR A 448 -14.34 3.77 -5.33
CA THR A 448 -13.54 3.01 -6.32
C THR A 448 -12.06 2.91 -5.96
N ARG A 449 -11.60 3.54 -4.88
CA ARG A 449 -10.20 3.57 -4.44
C ARG A 449 -9.58 2.19 -4.28
N ALA A 450 -10.26 1.31 -3.55
CA ALA A 450 -9.78 -0.06 -3.31
C ALA A 450 -9.69 -0.87 -4.62
N LEU A 451 -10.64 -0.65 -5.53
CA LEU A 451 -10.71 -1.31 -6.83
C LEU A 451 -9.61 -0.80 -7.78
N GLY A 452 -9.35 0.50 -7.81
CA GLY A 452 -8.25 1.10 -8.59
C GLY A 452 -6.87 0.61 -8.14
N LEU A 453 -6.62 0.58 -6.82
CA LEU A 453 -5.39 0.03 -6.27
C LEU A 453 -5.26 -1.49 -6.53
N GLY A 454 -6.33 -2.25 -6.33
CA GLY A 454 -6.35 -3.70 -6.52
C GLY A 454 -6.08 -4.11 -7.97
N THR A 455 -6.73 -3.46 -8.94
CA THR A 455 -6.53 -3.76 -10.38
C THR A 455 -5.13 -3.36 -10.85
N SER A 456 -4.62 -2.21 -10.41
CA SER A 456 -3.26 -1.77 -10.71
C SER A 456 -2.21 -2.70 -10.11
N SER A 457 -2.40 -3.14 -8.86
CA SER A 457 -1.55 -4.15 -8.21
C SER A 457 -1.59 -5.49 -8.95
N GLY A 458 -2.76 -5.91 -9.44
CA GLY A 458 -2.89 -7.07 -10.32
C GLY A 458 -2.03 -6.96 -11.59
N MET A 459 -1.97 -5.78 -12.19
CA MET A 459 -1.11 -5.53 -13.35
C MET A 459 0.38 -5.55 -13.03
N ALA A 460 0.75 -5.09 -11.83
CA ALA A 460 2.11 -5.25 -11.30
C ALA A 460 2.51 -6.73 -11.21
N ARG A 461 1.60 -7.63 -10.81
CA ARG A 461 1.87 -9.08 -10.75
C ARG A 461 2.13 -9.69 -12.12
N VAL A 462 1.47 -9.20 -13.16
CA VAL A 462 1.77 -9.65 -14.54
C VAL A 462 3.15 -9.19 -14.99
N GLY A 463 3.57 -7.96 -14.66
CA GLY A 463 4.94 -7.51 -14.90
C GLY A 463 5.97 -8.39 -14.20
N ALA A 464 5.70 -8.71 -12.92
CA ALA A 464 6.54 -9.62 -12.15
C ALA A 464 6.56 -11.06 -12.69
N LEU A 465 5.47 -11.52 -13.32
CA LEU A 465 5.40 -12.85 -13.94
C LEU A 465 6.25 -12.96 -15.22
N ILE A 466 6.29 -11.89 -16.01
CA ILE A 466 7.03 -11.84 -17.29
C ILE A 466 8.53 -11.63 -17.04
N THR A 467 8.89 -10.91 -15.98
CA THR A 467 10.27 -10.50 -15.73
C THR A 467 11.30 -11.64 -15.69
N PRO A 468 11.03 -12.85 -15.15
CA PRO A 468 12.04 -13.90 -15.10
C PRO A 468 12.41 -14.44 -16.48
N PHE A 469 11.45 -14.50 -17.41
CA PHE A 469 11.75 -14.86 -18.81
C PHE A 469 12.65 -13.84 -19.49
N VAL A 470 12.54 -12.57 -19.12
CA VAL A 470 13.40 -11.50 -19.63
C VAL A 470 14.76 -11.52 -18.91
N ALA A 471 14.78 -11.49 -17.59
CA ALA A 471 15.99 -11.41 -16.77
C ALA A 471 16.86 -12.68 -16.84
N GLN A 472 16.31 -13.86 -17.08
CA GLN A 472 17.05 -15.12 -17.00
C GLN A 472 17.15 -15.84 -18.35
N VAL A 473 16.06 -15.90 -19.15
CA VAL A 473 16.11 -16.59 -20.47
C VAL A 473 16.64 -15.67 -21.56
N MET A 474 16.13 -14.44 -21.66
CA MET A 474 16.58 -13.51 -22.71
C MET A 474 18.01 -13.00 -22.47
N LEU A 475 18.44 -12.96 -21.20
CA LEU A 475 19.80 -12.59 -20.82
C LEU A 475 20.86 -13.52 -21.40
N GLU A 476 20.59 -14.84 -21.45
CA GLU A 476 21.47 -15.80 -22.12
C GLU A 476 21.64 -15.52 -23.61
N SER A 477 20.57 -15.09 -24.28
CA SER A 477 20.63 -14.80 -25.71
C SER A 477 21.38 -13.50 -25.98
N SER A 478 21.09 -12.44 -25.22
CA SER A 478 21.75 -11.15 -25.37
C SER A 478 21.52 -10.25 -24.15
N VAL A 479 22.61 -9.82 -23.53
CA VAL A 479 22.59 -8.81 -22.47
C VAL A 479 22.03 -7.48 -22.98
N TYR A 480 22.42 -7.07 -24.19
CA TYR A 480 21.96 -5.82 -24.78
C TYR A 480 20.46 -5.81 -25.05
N LEU A 481 19.90 -6.92 -25.53
CA LEU A 481 18.46 -7.04 -25.73
C LEU A 481 17.72 -6.91 -24.38
N THR A 482 18.22 -7.59 -23.34
CA THR A 482 17.65 -7.56 -21.99
C THR A 482 17.64 -6.17 -21.37
N LEU A 483 18.77 -5.49 -21.39
CA LEU A 483 18.87 -4.10 -20.93
C LEU A 483 17.99 -3.16 -21.75
N SER A 484 17.87 -3.38 -23.07
CA SER A 484 17.00 -2.57 -23.95
C SER A 484 15.54 -2.70 -23.57
N VAL A 485 15.06 -3.91 -23.29
CA VAL A 485 13.65 -4.13 -22.94
C VAL A 485 13.30 -3.44 -21.62
N TYR A 486 14.14 -3.55 -20.59
CA TYR A 486 13.94 -2.84 -19.33
C TYR A 486 14.01 -1.32 -19.50
N SER A 487 15.03 -0.81 -20.20
CA SER A 487 15.22 0.62 -20.40
C SER A 487 14.09 1.25 -21.21
N ILE A 488 13.68 0.64 -22.33
CA ILE A 488 12.57 1.14 -23.16
C ILE A 488 11.25 1.09 -22.38
N CYS A 489 10.98 0.00 -21.66
CA CYS A 489 9.75 -0.12 -20.86
C CYS A 489 9.68 0.99 -19.79
N CYS A 490 10.77 1.26 -19.09
CA CYS A 490 10.83 2.33 -18.10
C CYS A 490 10.77 3.74 -18.74
N LEU A 491 11.40 3.98 -19.88
CA LEU A 491 11.27 5.27 -20.59
C LEU A 491 9.82 5.54 -21.01
N LEU A 492 9.12 4.53 -21.53
CA LEU A 492 7.69 4.62 -21.82
C LEU A 492 6.88 4.87 -20.55
N ALA A 493 7.23 4.23 -19.42
CA ALA A 493 6.57 4.45 -18.14
C ALA A 493 6.82 5.87 -17.59
N ALA A 494 8.00 6.46 -17.85
CA ALA A 494 8.30 7.85 -17.52
C ALA A 494 7.41 8.81 -18.33
N ILE A 495 7.24 8.56 -19.62
CA ILE A 495 6.33 9.32 -20.49
C ILE A 495 4.88 9.15 -20.02
N ALA A 496 4.45 7.91 -19.72
CA ALA A 496 3.12 7.62 -19.20
C ALA A 496 2.86 8.33 -17.86
N SER A 497 3.87 8.39 -16.98
CA SER A 497 3.81 9.13 -15.73
C SER A 497 3.60 10.62 -15.99
N CYS A 498 4.37 11.24 -16.90
CA CYS A 498 4.16 12.64 -17.28
C CYS A 498 2.78 12.89 -17.91
N ALA A 499 2.24 11.92 -18.65
CA ALA A 499 0.94 12.00 -19.31
C ALA A 499 -0.25 11.81 -18.35
N LEU A 500 -0.02 11.48 -17.08
CA LEU A 500 -1.10 11.40 -16.08
C LEU A 500 -1.81 12.75 -15.96
N PRO A 501 -3.16 12.77 -16.07
CA PRO A 501 -3.92 14.02 -16.17
C PRO A 501 -4.03 14.77 -14.85
N ILE A 502 -3.82 14.10 -13.71
CA ILE A 502 -4.14 14.63 -12.37
C ILE A 502 -2.86 14.69 -11.53
N GLU A 503 -2.61 15.83 -10.90
CA GLU A 503 -1.58 16.01 -9.88
C GLU A 503 -2.24 16.01 -8.49
N THR A 504 -1.74 15.18 -7.58
CA THR A 504 -2.37 14.93 -6.26
C THR A 504 -1.68 15.66 -5.11
N THR A 505 -0.60 16.39 -5.40
CA THR A 505 0.21 17.08 -4.39
C THR A 505 -0.61 18.04 -3.53
N GLY A 506 -0.55 17.88 -2.20
CA GLY A 506 -1.22 18.74 -1.22
C GLY A 506 -2.73 18.52 -1.07
N ARG A 507 -3.30 17.50 -1.71
CA ARG A 507 -4.74 17.18 -1.60
C ARG A 507 -4.98 16.15 -0.49
N GLY A 508 -5.99 16.38 0.35
CA GLY A 508 -6.47 15.37 1.30
C GLY A 508 -7.14 14.20 0.57
N LEU A 509 -7.21 13.03 1.23
CA LEU A 509 -8.00 11.89 0.75
C LEU A 509 -9.46 12.32 0.67
N GLN A 510 -9.98 12.52 -0.54
CA GLN A 510 -11.32 13.09 -0.72
C GLN A 510 -12.44 12.07 -0.49
N GLU A 511 -13.50 12.54 0.17
CA GLU A 511 -14.75 11.83 0.48
C GLU A 511 -15.86 12.08 -0.57
N SER A 512 -15.56 12.78 -1.67
CA SER A 512 -16.55 13.22 -2.64
C SER A 512 -17.17 12.08 -3.46
N SER A 513 -18.45 12.25 -3.78
CA SER A 513 -19.24 11.27 -4.55
C SER A 513 -18.76 11.17 -6.00
N HIS A 514 -18.98 10.01 -6.64
CA HIS A 514 -18.46 9.69 -7.98
C HIS A 514 -18.92 10.66 -9.11
N ARG A 515 -19.99 11.44 -8.89
CA ARG A 515 -20.55 12.41 -9.86
C ARG A 515 -19.97 13.82 -9.72
N GLU A 516 -19.80 14.30 -8.48
CA GLU A 516 -19.27 15.65 -8.19
C GLU A 516 -17.77 15.72 -8.55
N TRP A 517 -17.04 14.65 -8.22
CA TRP A 517 -15.61 14.54 -8.46
C TRP A 517 -15.21 14.60 -9.95
N GLY A 518 -16.03 14.02 -10.84
CA GLY A 518 -15.80 14.08 -12.29
C GLY A 518 -15.99 15.47 -12.89
N GLN A 519 -16.72 16.36 -12.21
CA GLN A 519 -16.92 17.74 -12.65
C GLN A 519 -15.81 18.67 -12.13
N GLU A 520 -15.39 18.52 -10.87
CA GLU A 520 -14.27 19.26 -10.28
C GLU A 520 -12.95 19.05 -11.05
N MET A 521 -12.68 17.81 -11.46
CA MET A 521 -11.42 17.43 -12.12
C MET A 521 -11.33 17.89 -13.59
N MET A 522 -12.46 18.22 -14.22
CA MET A 522 -12.52 18.77 -15.58
C MET A 522 -12.54 20.31 -15.59
N GLY A 523 -12.42 20.97 -14.44
CA GLY A 523 -12.50 22.43 -14.33
C GLY A 523 -13.88 22.99 -14.70
N ARG A 524 -14.94 22.18 -14.68
CA ARG A 524 -16.31 22.66 -14.84
C ARG A 524 -16.83 23.02 -13.45
N ALA A 525 -16.84 24.33 -13.14
CA ALA A 525 -17.49 24.84 -11.95
C ALA A 525 -18.91 24.25 -11.83
N PRO A 526 -19.36 23.88 -10.62
CA PRO A 526 -20.76 23.55 -10.42
C PRO A 526 -21.58 24.75 -10.92
N ALA A 527 -22.55 24.49 -11.78
CA ALA A 527 -23.48 25.53 -12.20
C ALA A 527 -24.10 26.13 -10.94
N ASN A 528 -23.81 27.41 -10.68
CA ASN A 528 -24.46 28.19 -9.64
C ASN A 528 -25.98 28.02 -9.79
N SER A 529 -26.61 27.21 -8.94
CA SER A 529 -28.01 27.38 -8.62
C SER A 529 -28.10 28.64 -7.75
N SER A 530 -28.10 29.79 -8.42
CA SER A 530 -28.44 31.07 -7.82
C SER A 530 -29.76 30.94 -7.10
N GLY A 531 -29.75 31.26 -5.81
CA GLY A 531 -30.91 31.25 -4.93
C GLY A 531 -32.05 32.10 -5.49
N GLY A 532 -33.19 31.46 -5.70
CA GLY A 532 -34.49 32.12 -5.76
C GLY A 532 -35.16 31.92 -4.41
N ILE A 533 -35.28 33.00 -3.65
CA ILE A 533 -36.10 33.10 -2.44
C ILE A 533 -37.57 32.84 -2.85
N PRO A 534 -38.30 31.86 -2.26
CA PRO A 534 -39.74 31.85 -2.38
C PRO A 534 -40.30 32.79 -1.30
N HIS A 535 -40.78 33.95 -1.74
CA HIS A 535 -41.72 34.75 -0.95
C HIS A 535 -42.98 33.92 -0.70
N SER A 536 -43.29 33.69 0.56
CA SER A 536 -44.61 33.26 1.00
C SER A 536 -45.52 34.48 1.05
N ASP A 537 -46.45 34.59 0.10
CA ASP A 537 -47.63 35.45 0.25
C ASP A 537 -48.88 34.58 0.31
N SER A 538 -49.59 34.77 1.41
CA SER A 538 -50.92 34.27 1.72
C SER A 538 -51.97 34.91 0.82
N GLY A 539 -52.94 34.13 0.31
CA GLY A 539 -54.17 34.70 -0.24
C GLY A 539 -54.98 33.76 -1.14
N SER A 540 -55.99 33.13 -0.54
CA SER A 540 -57.37 32.97 -1.04
C SER A 540 -57.67 32.66 -2.53
N GLN A 541 -58.46 31.58 -2.69
CA GLN A 541 -59.66 31.44 -3.54
C GLN A 541 -59.54 31.25 -5.07
N GLU A 542 -60.21 30.17 -5.46
CA GLU A 542 -61.16 30.03 -6.58
C GLU A 542 -60.68 29.75 -8.02
N ASP A 543 -61.26 28.64 -8.52
CA ASP A 543 -61.80 28.40 -9.85
C ASP A 543 -60.90 28.35 -11.09
N GLY A 544 -61.18 27.34 -11.92
CA GLY A 544 -61.01 27.48 -13.38
C GLY A 544 -60.44 26.25 -14.08
N ALA A 545 -61.33 25.49 -14.69
CA ALA A 545 -61.06 24.41 -15.63
C ALA A 545 -60.43 24.88 -16.98
N HIS A 546 -60.12 23.86 -17.80
CA HIS A 546 -59.72 23.85 -19.24
C HIS A 546 -58.21 23.86 -19.52
N ALA A 547 -57.61 22.78 -20.07
CA ALA A 547 -57.82 22.06 -21.34
C ALA A 547 -57.01 22.63 -22.52
N ARG A 548 -56.45 21.69 -23.30
CA ARG A 548 -55.72 21.80 -24.60
C ARG A 548 -54.25 22.19 -24.43
N GLY A 549 -53.26 21.41 -24.86
CA GLY A 549 -53.21 20.47 -25.97
C GLY A 549 -52.27 21.06 -27.01
N TRP A 550 -51.16 20.37 -27.27
CA TRP A 550 -50.47 20.10 -28.55
C TRP A 550 -49.22 19.29 -28.24
#